data_AF-A0AAD7DA92-F1
#
_entry.id   AF-A0AAD7DA92-F1
#
_cell.length_a   1.000
_cell.length_b   1.000
_cell.length_c   1.000
_cell.angle_alpha   90.00
_cell.angle_beta   90.00
_cell.angle_gamma   90.00
#
_symmetry.space_group_name_H-M   'P 1'
#
loop_
_entity.id
_entity.type
_entity.pdbx_description
1 polymer ?
#
loop_
_entity_poly.entity_id
_entity_poly.type
_entity_poly.pdbx_seq_one_letter_code
_entity_poly.pdbx_strand_id
1 'polypeptide(L)' 'MSFDVHVVQYNTPSTGDFLYSDHEIEVMLEDIRFFKRRGVQGVVFGALKADERINIRVIKRLIDEALSL' A
#
# COMPACT_ATOMS: atom_id res chain seq x y z
N MET A 1 12.48 17.45 -12.38
CA MET A 1 12.10 17.17 -10.97
C MET A 1 11.77 15.69 -10.92
N SER A 2 12.61 14.87 -10.29
CA SER A 2 12.35 13.45 -10.05
C SER A 2 11.64 13.33 -8.70
N PHE A 3 10.62 12.48 -8.64
CA PHE A 3 9.94 12.12 -7.40
C PHE A 3 10.25 10.65 -7.13
N ASP A 4 10.78 10.35 -5.95
CA ASP A 4 10.88 8.97 -5.51
C ASP A 4 9.47 8.51 -5.11
N VAL A 5 8.88 7.66 -5.95
CA VAL A 5 7.55 7.09 -5.77
C VAL A 5 7.69 5.57 -5.70
N HIS A 6 7.31 4.99 -4.57
CA HIS A 6 7.31 3.54 -4.41
C HIS A 6 5.90 2.97 -4.58
N VAL A 7 5.79 1.93 -5.40
CA VAL A 7 4.58 1.13 -5.56
C VAL A 7 4.69 -0.06 -4.61
N VAL A 8 3.76 -0.17 -3.67
CA VAL A 8 3.68 -1.34 -2.80
C VAL A 8 2.64 -2.29 -3.39
N GLN A 9 3.10 -3.36 -4.04
CA GLN A 9 2.24 -4.40 -4.59
C GLN A 9 2.76 -5.77 -4.18
N TYR A 10 1.96 -6.49 -3.39
CA TYR A 10 2.25 -7.85 -3.00
C TYR A 10 1.51 -8.80 -3.96
N ASN A 11 2.24 -9.72 -4.57
CA ASN A 11 1.77 -10.54 -5.69
C ASN A 11 1.33 -11.92 -5.20
N THR A 12 0.10 -12.34 -5.51
CA THR A 12 -0.23 -13.77 -5.63
C THR A 12 -0.02 -14.19 -7.10
N PRO A 13 0.19 -15.49 -7.41
CA PRO A 13 0.62 -15.96 -8.74
C PRO A 13 -0.36 -15.66 -9.88
N SER A 14 -1.58 -15.25 -9.56
CA SER A 14 -2.64 -14.90 -10.50
C SER A 14 -2.75 -13.37 -10.58
N THR A 15 -2.30 -12.84 -11.70
CA THR A 15 -2.33 -11.44 -12.11
C THR A 15 -3.49 -10.63 -11.54
N GLY A 16 -3.19 -9.60 -10.74
CA GLY A 16 -3.96 -8.35 -10.77
C GLY A 16 -5.02 -8.11 -9.70
N ASP A 17 -5.28 -9.04 -8.78
CA ASP A 17 -6.26 -8.78 -7.72
C ASP A 17 -5.63 -8.01 -6.56
N PHE A 18 -6.15 -6.81 -6.29
CA PHE A 18 -5.79 -5.98 -5.13
C PHE A 18 -6.39 -6.55 -3.81
N LEU A 19 -6.47 -7.87 -3.70
CA LEU A 19 -7.02 -8.61 -2.57
C LEU A 19 -5.88 -9.05 -1.68
N TYR A 20 -5.78 -8.44 -0.51
CA TYR A 20 -4.71 -8.72 0.43
C TYR A 20 -5.24 -9.41 1.69
N SER A 21 -4.51 -10.42 2.14
CA SER A 21 -4.59 -10.95 3.48
C SER A 21 -4.12 -9.92 4.51
N ASP A 22 -4.51 -10.13 5.77
CA ASP A 22 -4.06 -9.27 6.86
C ASP A 22 -2.53 -9.24 6.98
N HIS A 23 -1.85 -10.35 6.70
CA HIS A 23 -0.39 -10.42 6.73
C HIS A 23 0.25 -9.53 5.65
N GLU A 24 -0.26 -9.58 4.42
CA GLU A 24 0.23 -8.74 3.33
C GLU A 24 0.00 -7.26 3.65
N ILE A 25 -1.14 -6.91 4.26
CA ILE A 25 -1.41 -5.54 4.70
C ILE A 25 -0.39 -5.07 5.75
N GLU A 26 0.02 -5.92 6.70
CA GLU A 26 1.07 -5.56 7.66
C GLU A 26 2.42 -5.31 6.97
N VAL A 27 2.79 -6.14 6.00
CA VAL A 27 4.01 -5.93 5.19
C VAL A 27 3.95 -4.58 4.46
N MET A 28 2.80 -4.24 3.87
CA MET A 28 2.62 -2.93 3.21
C MET A 28 2.80 -1.76 4.17
N LEU A 29 2.34 -1.88 5.43
CA LEU A 29 2.51 -0.85 6.45
C LEU A 29 3.99 -0.72 6.87
N GLU A 30 4.71 -1.83 6.99
CA GLU A 30 6.15 -1.82 7.27
C GLU A 30 6.96 -1.16 6.15
N ASP A 31 6.61 -1.44 4.89
CA ASP A 31 7.20 -0.81 3.72
C ASP A 31 6.97 0.71 3.72
N ILE A 32 5.74 1.17 3.98
CA ILE A 32 5.44 2.61 4.09
C ILE A 32 6.30 3.25 5.18
N ARG A 33 6.42 2.63 6.36
CA ARG A 33 7.30 3.12 7.45
C ARG A 33 8.76 3.19 7.02
N PHE A 34 9.22 2.19 6.28
CA PHE A 34 10.58 2.13 5.78
C PHE A 34 10.89 3.22 4.75
N PHE A 35 9.96 3.50 3.85
CA PHE A 35 10.07 4.57 2.85
C PHE A 35 10.00 5.97 3.48
N LYS A 36 9.12 6.14 4.47
CA LYS A 36 9.03 7.38 5.26
C LYS A 36 10.37 7.73 5.92
N ARG A 37 11.06 6.75 6.50
CA ARG A 37 12.40 6.96 7.07
C ARG A 37 13.48 7.32 6.04
N ARG A 38 13.21 7.14 4.75
CA ARG A 38 14.14 7.45 3.64
C ARG A 38 13.84 8.77 2.94
N GLY A 39 12.82 9.50 3.35
CA GLY A 39 12.44 10.78 2.73
C GLY A 39 11.79 10.62 1.35
N VAL A 40 11.16 9.47 1.11
CA VAL A 40 10.35 9.22 -0.09
C VAL A 40 9.19 10.21 -0.12
N GLN A 41 8.97 10.86 -1.26
CA GLN A 41 8.00 11.95 -1.39
C GLN A 41 6.55 11.47 -1.57
N GLY A 42 6.36 10.19 -1.89
CA GLY A 42 5.04 9.60 -2.03
C GLY A 42 5.08 8.08 -2.20
N VAL A 43 3.96 7.45 -1.87
CA VAL A 43 3.74 6.02 -2.07
C VAL A 43 2.42 5.84 -2.83
N VAL A 44 2.35 4.78 -3.63
CA VAL A 44 1.14 4.40 -4.35
C VAL A 44 0.70 3.02 -3.88
N PHE A 45 -0.56 2.93 -3.49
CA PHE A 45 -1.20 1.69 -3.06
C PHE A 45 -2.69 1.71 -3.46
N GLY A 46 -3.27 0.52 -3.56
CA GLY A 46 -4.70 0.32 -3.81
C GLY A 46 -5.10 -1.02 -3.23
N ALA A 47 -6.33 -1.16 -2.73
CA ALA A 47 -6.84 -2.38 -2.12
C ALA A 47 -8.33 -2.54 -2.45
N LEU A 48 -8.71 -3.73 -2.90
CA LEU A 48 -10.08 -4.12 -3.21
C LEU A 48 -10.59 -5.15 -2.21
N LYS A 49 -11.90 -5.32 -2.20
CA LYS A 49 -12.60 -6.46 -1.59
C LYS A 49 -12.91 -7.48 -2.69
N ALA A 50 -13.23 -8.71 -2.29
CA ALA A 50 -13.59 -9.77 -3.24
C ALA A 50 -14.81 -9.43 -4.13
N ASP A 51 -15.59 -8.41 -3.78
CA ASP A 51 -16.70 -7.87 -4.57
C ASP A 51 -16.28 -6.69 -5.48
N GLU A 52 -14.99 -6.55 -5.77
CA GLU A 52 -14.37 -5.52 -6.63
C GLU A 52 -14.55 -4.07 -6.16
N ARG A 53 -15.13 -3.85 -4.98
CA ARG A 53 -15.21 -2.51 -4.38
C ARG A 53 -13.95 -2.15 -3.63
N ILE A 54 -13.68 -0.85 -3.53
CA ILE A 54 -12.55 -0.33 -2.76
C ILE A 54 -12.65 -0.81 -1.30
N ASN A 55 -11.56 -1.38 -0.80
CA ASN A 55 -11.43 -1.75 0.59
C ASN A 55 -11.06 -0.54 1.45
N ILE A 56 -12.07 0.30 1.73
CA ILE A 56 -11.91 1.55 2.49
C ILE A 56 -11.21 1.34 3.84
N ARG A 57 -11.43 0.20 4.51
CA ARG A 57 -10.76 -0.12 5.77
C ARG A 57 -9.25 -0.22 5.59
N VAL A 58 -8.80 -0.95 4.58
CA VAL A 58 -7.37 -1.10 4.28
C VAL A 58 -6.78 0.20 3.77
N ILE A 59 -7.46 0.87 2.83
CA ILE A 59 -7.01 2.17 2.30
C ILE A 59 -6.82 3.20 3.41
N LYS A 60 -7.73 3.30 4.39
CA LYS A 60 -7.57 4.22 5.52
C LYS A 60 -6.31 3.92 6.34
N ARG A 61 -6.05 2.64 6.65
CA ARG A 61 -4.84 2.24 7.39
C ARG A 61 -3.56 2.64 6.65
N LEU A 62 -3.53 2.41 5.33
CA LEU A 62 -2.37 2.76 4.50
C LEU A 62 -2.20 4.28 4.40
N ILE A 63 -3.29 5.05 4.28
CA ILE A 63 -3.25 6.52 4.35
C ILE A 63 -2.72 6.97 5.70
N ASP A 64 -3.25 6.46 6.81
CA ASP A 64 -2.87 6.87 8.16
C ASP A 64 -1.37 6.65 8.41
N GLU A 65 -0.81 5.56 7.89
CA GLU A 65 0.62 5.28 7.98
C GLU A 65 1.46 6.18 7.05
N ALA A 66 0.95 6.49 5.86
CA ALA A 66 1.57 7.36 4.88
C ALA A 66 1.42 8.87 5.20
N LEU A 67 0.54 9.25 6.13
CA LEU A 67 0.44 10.63 6.60
C LEU A 67 1.80 11.05 7.17
N SER A 68 2.23 12.26 6.81
CA SER A 68 3.55 12.81 7.16
C SER A 68 4.75 12.14 6.48
N LEU A 69 4.58 11.55 5.29
CA LEU A 69 5.68 11.33 4.34
C LEU A 69 6.39 12.64 3.97
#